data_AF-A0A836SEB3-F1
#
_entry.id   AF-A0A836SEB3-F1
#
_cell.length_a   1.000
_cell.length_b   1.000
_cell.length_c   1.000
_cell.angle_alpha   90.00
_cell.angle_beta   90.00
_cell.angle_gamma   90.00
#
_symmetry.space_group_name_H-M   'P 1'
#
loop_
_entity.id
_entity.type
_entity.pdbx_description
1 polymer ?
#
loop_
_entity_poly.entity_id
_entity_poly.type
_entity_poly.pdbx_seq_one_letter_code
_entity_poly.pdbx_strand_id
1 'polypeptide(L)'
;MLTELRSKQDEKDVIKRWFQDDYFDLFTWQDYSGTITGFQLCYDRLGEERVLSWDWQRGFGHHRVDDGEASPHKNMSPIFIRNGGFSYEEVMPRFVKSSERISQDISLFIIEKIKEYVQSHTKR
;
A
#
# COMPACT_ATOMS: atom_id res chain seq x y z
N MET A 1 -6.86 1.68 14.37
CA MET A 1 -5.96 0.51 14.21
C MET A 1 -6.38 -0.30 13.00
N LEU A 2 -5.44 -0.90 12.24
CA LEU A 2 -5.78 -1.73 11.08
C LEU A 2 -6.56 -2.97 11.51
N THR A 3 -7.70 -3.19 10.87
CA THR A 3 -8.57 -4.35 11.09
C THR A 3 -8.77 -5.10 9.79
N GLU A 4 -8.62 -6.42 9.83
CA GLU A 4 -8.88 -7.27 8.66
C GLU A 4 -10.36 -7.28 8.32
N LEU A 5 -10.69 -6.89 7.09
CA LEU A 5 -12.02 -6.96 6.53
C LEU A 5 -12.11 -8.16 5.59
N ARG A 6 -13.14 -8.99 5.79
CA ARG A 6 -13.44 -10.10 4.88
C ARG A 6 -13.98 -9.56 3.56
N SER A 7 -13.10 -9.38 2.58
CA SER A 7 -13.50 -9.10 1.20
C SER A 7 -13.86 -10.38 0.44
N LYS A 8 -14.77 -10.27 -0.53
CA LYS A 8 -14.98 -11.33 -1.53
C LYS A 8 -13.66 -11.55 -2.30
N GLN A 9 -13.21 -12.80 -2.34
CA GLN A 9 -12.11 -13.22 -3.20
C GLN A 9 -12.65 -13.34 -4.63
N ASP A 10 -12.25 -12.43 -5.51
CA ASP A 10 -12.69 -12.42 -6.92
C ASP A 10 -11.73 -13.24 -7.81
N GLU A 11 -10.44 -13.28 -7.44
CA GLU A 11 -9.41 -14.00 -8.17
C GLU A 11 -9.18 -15.40 -7.62
N LYS A 12 -9.15 -16.39 -8.53
CA LYS A 12 -8.94 -17.80 -8.21
C LYS A 12 -7.49 -18.17 -7.93
N ASP A 13 -6.52 -17.27 -8.15
CA ASP A 13 -5.10 -17.61 -8.06
C ASP A 13 -4.33 -16.80 -7.01
N VAL A 14 -4.99 -15.81 -6.39
CA VAL A 14 -4.39 -14.95 -5.36
C VAL A 14 -5.36 -14.72 -4.20
N ILE A 15 -4.83 -14.79 -2.99
CA ILE A 15 -5.55 -14.49 -1.76
C ILE A 15 -5.42 -12.99 -1.50
N LYS A 16 -6.47 -12.25 -1.84
CA LYS A 16 -6.58 -10.83 -1.48
C LYS A 16 -7.02 -10.68 -0.03
N ARG A 17 -6.25 -9.93 0.76
CA ARG A 17 -6.63 -9.46 2.10
C ARG A 17 -6.75 -7.95 2.12
N TRP A 18 -7.72 -7.46 2.88
CA TRP A 18 -7.95 -6.04 3.07
C TRP A 18 -7.87 -5.73 4.55
N PHE A 19 -7.06 -4.76 4.91
CA PHE A 19 -6.96 -4.20 6.23
C PHE A 19 -7.30 -2.72 6.14
N GLN A 20 -8.16 -2.24 7.03
CA GLN A 20 -8.59 -0.85 7.04
C GLN A 20 -8.50 -0.25 8.43
N ASP A 21 -8.19 1.05 8.46
CA ASP A 21 -8.17 1.92 9.63
C ASP A 21 -8.77 3.30 9.25
N ASP A 22 -8.86 4.19 10.22
CA ASP A 22 -9.28 5.59 10.04
C ASP A 22 -8.38 6.36 9.06
N TYR A 23 -7.08 6.02 8.99
CA TYR A 23 -6.10 6.71 8.15
C TYR A 23 -5.57 5.87 6.98
N PHE A 24 -5.62 4.54 7.07
CA PHE A 24 -4.97 3.63 6.11
C PHE A 24 -5.96 2.60 5.55
N ASP A 25 -5.81 2.29 4.26
CA ASP A 25 -6.23 1.00 3.70
C ASP A 25 -5.03 0.27 3.17
N LEU A 26 -4.88 -0.97 3.59
CA LEU A 26 -3.87 -1.87 3.09
C LEU A 26 -4.57 -3.03 2.39
N PHE A 27 -4.30 -3.18 1.10
CA PHE A 27 -4.63 -4.37 0.34
C PHE A 27 -3.36 -5.17 0.12
N THR A 28 -3.41 -6.47 0.37
CA THR A 28 -2.30 -7.38 0.09
C THR A 28 -2.78 -8.54 -0.76
N TRP A 29 -1.99 -8.93 -1.74
CA TRP A 29 -2.21 -10.13 -2.54
C TRP A 29 -1.15 -11.16 -2.17
N GLN A 30 -1.60 -12.35 -1.83
CA GLN A 30 -0.74 -13.49 -1.51
C GLN A 30 -0.96 -14.61 -2.51
N ASP A 31 0.08 -15.35 -2.86
CA ASP A 31 -0.08 -16.62 -3.56
C ASP A 31 -0.60 -17.72 -2.60
N TYR A 32 -0.86 -18.90 -3.15
CA TYR A 32 -1.26 -20.07 -2.36
C TYR A 32 -0.20 -20.57 -1.36
N SER A 33 1.06 -20.17 -1.55
CA SER A 33 2.16 -20.47 -0.64
C SER A 33 2.20 -19.49 0.55
N GLY A 34 1.39 -18.42 0.52
CA GLY A 34 1.38 -17.35 1.51
C GLY A 34 2.38 -16.22 1.23
N THR A 35 3.05 -16.24 0.08
CA THR A 35 4.01 -15.21 -0.33
C THR A 35 3.26 -13.98 -0.81
N ILE A 36 3.60 -12.80 -0.30
CA ILE A 36 3.02 -11.53 -0.77
C ILE A 36 3.56 -11.23 -2.16
N THR A 37 2.69 -11.29 -3.16
CA THR A 37 3.01 -10.99 -4.57
C THR A 37 2.82 -9.50 -4.87
N GLY A 38 1.96 -8.83 -4.12
CA GLY A 38 1.74 -7.40 -4.26
C GLY A 38 1.04 -6.78 -3.07
N PHE A 39 1.11 -5.46 -2.95
CA PHE A 39 0.32 -4.70 -1.99
C PHE A 39 -0.03 -3.31 -2.50
N GLN A 40 -1.03 -2.71 -1.86
CA GLN A 40 -1.45 -1.35 -2.09
C GLN A 40 -1.80 -0.72 -0.74
N LEU A 41 -1.10 0.36 -0.41
CA LEU A 41 -1.29 1.14 0.81
C LEU A 41 -1.86 2.51 0.43
N CYS A 42 -3.15 2.71 0.68
CA CYS A 42 -3.82 4.00 0.59
C CYS A 42 -3.67 4.73 1.93
N TYR A 43 -3.34 6.02 1.88
CA TYR A 43 -3.14 6.86 3.05
C TYR A 43 -3.53 8.32 2.76
N ASP A 44 -3.64 9.13 3.81
CA ASP A 44 -4.01 10.55 3.72
C ASP A 44 -5.46 10.80 3.24
N ARG A 45 -6.41 9.97 3.71
CA ARG A 45 -7.85 10.09 3.43
C ARG A 45 -8.49 11.45 3.81
N LEU A 46 -7.87 12.19 4.73
CA LEU A 46 -8.36 13.49 5.20
C LEU A 46 -7.81 14.67 4.39
N GLY A 47 -6.82 14.43 3.54
CA GLY A 47 -6.13 15.43 2.75
C GLY A 47 -6.13 15.04 1.27
N GLU A 48 -4.97 14.71 0.73
CA GLU A 48 -4.85 14.22 -0.64
C GLU A 48 -4.61 12.72 -0.61
N GLU A 49 -5.65 11.92 -0.92
CA GLU A 49 -5.53 10.48 -0.89
C GLU A 49 -4.37 10.02 -1.80
N ARG A 50 -3.42 9.32 -1.20
CA ARG A 50 -2.20 8.83 -1.85
C ARG A 50 -2.13 7.33 -1.73
N VAL A 51 -1.59 6.72 -2.76
CA VAL A 51 -1.54 5.27 -2.90
C VAL A 51 -0.13 4.85 -3.23
N LEU A 52 0.47 4.07 -2.34
CA LEU A 52 1.72 3.37 -2.57
C LEU A 52 1.37 1.92 -2.95
N SER A 53 1.55 1.56 -4.21
CA SER A 53 1.42 0.20 -4.70
C SER A 53 2.79 -0.43 -4.93
N TRP A 54 2.85 -1.74 -4.79
CA TRP A 54 4.02 -2.54 -5.15
C TRP A 54 3.58 -3.89 -5.67
N ASP A 55 4.28 -4.37 -6.69
CA ASP A 55 4.06 -5.67 -7.30
C ASP A 55 5.40 -6.33 -7.60
N TRP A 56 5.47 -7.65 -7.44
CA TRP A 56 6.71 -8.40 -7.64
C TRP A 56 7.23 -8.35 -9.09
N GLN A 57 6.36 -8.17 -10.09
CA GLN A 57 6.74 -8.07 -11.51
C GLN A 57 7.06 -6.63 -11.91
N ARG A 58 6.31 -5.65 -11.38
CA ARG A 58 6.36 -4.26 -11.84
C ARG A 58 7.15 -3.32 -10.92
N GLY A 59 7.39 -3.68 -9.67
CA GLY A 59 8.05 -2.83 -8.66
C GLY A 59 7.08 -1.85 -8.00
N PHE A 60 7.61 -0.69 -7.55
CA PHE A 60 6.83 0.33 -6.82
C PHE A 60 6.10 1.30 -7.76
N GLY A 61 4.86 1.63 -7.40
CA GLY A 61 4.08 2.74 -7.95
C GLY A 61 3.60 3.66 -6.84
N HIS A 62 3.68 4.98 -7.04
CA HIS A 62 3.12 5.96 -6.12
C HIS A 62 2.20 6.90 -6.89
N HIS A 63 0.95 6.99 -6.46
CA HIS A 63 -0.12 7.69 -7.15
C HIS A 63 -0.91 8.57 -6.18
N ARG A 64 -1.48 9.66 -6.70
CA ARG A 64 -2.49 10.46 -6.01
C ARG A 64 -3.85 10.08 -6.58
N VAL A 65 -4.82 9.83 -5.72
CA VAL A 65 -6.21 9.58 -6.12
C VAL A 65 -6.90 10.94 -6.16
N ASP A 66 -6.91 11.55 -7.34
CA ASP A 66 -7.82 12.68 -7.60
C ASP A 66 -9.23 12.07 -7.78
N ASP A 67 -10.09 12.37 -6.81
CA ASP A 67 -11.51 12.11 -6.70
C ASP A 67 -12.19 11.40 -7.90
N GLY A 68 -12.53 10.11 -7.70
CA GLY A 68 -13.66 9.48 -8.38
C GLY A 68 -13.38 8.55 -9.57
N GLU A 69 -12.68 7.43 -9.37
CA GLU A 69 -13.07 6.18 -10.05
C GLU A 69 -12.51 4.94 -9.33
N ALA A 70 -13.40 4.14 -8.76
CA ALA A 70 -13.11 2.88 -8.09
C ALA A 70 -12.80 1.76 -9.11
N SER A 71 -11.77 1.94 -9.93
CA SER A 71 -11.34 1.00 -10.96
C SER A 71 -9.85 0.64 -10.77
N PRO A 72 -9.50 -0.56 -10.24
CA PRO A 72 -8.11 -0.97 -10.01
C PRO A 72 -7.30 -1.24 -11.31
N HIS A 73 -7.87 -0.95 -12.47
CA HIS A 73 -7.28 -1.22 -13.77
C HIS A 73 -7.48 -0.03 -14.70
N LYS A 74 -6.73 1.07 -14.52
CA LYS A 74 -6.24 1.85 -15.66
C LYS A 74 -5.23 2.93 -15.29
N ASN A 75 -4.29 3.07 -16.22
CA ASN A 75 -3.35 4.18 -16.41
C ASN A 75 -2.10 4.21 -15.51
N MET A 76 -1.14 3.40 -15.93
CA MET A 76 0.28 3.69 -15.84
C MET A 76 0.57 5.08 -16.43
N SER A 77 0.75 6.08 -15.57
CA SER A 77 1.54 7.26 -15.89
C SER A 77 2.15 7.78 -14.59
N PRO A 78 3.48 7.70 -14.43
CA PRO A 78 4.14 8.24 -13.25
C PRO A 78 4.07 9.75 -13.33
N ILE A 79 3.17 10.37 -12.57
CA ILE A 79 3.21 11.83 -12.40
C ILE A 79 4.37 12.12 -11.46
N PHE A 80 5.52 12.39 -12.06
CA PHE A 80 6.77 12.79 -11.44
C PHE A 80 6.61 14.21 -10.82
N ILE A 81 5.83 14.34 -9.76
CA ILE A 81 5.69 15.63 -9.05
C ILE A 81 6.86 15.79 -8.09
N ARG A 82 7.93 16.44 -8.59
CA ARG A 82 8.92 17.15 -7.75
C ARG A 82 8.14 17.99 -6.72
N ASN A 83 8.31 17.69 -5.43
CA ASN A 83 7.73 18.36 -4.24
C ASN A 83 6.37 17.87 -3.71
N GLY A 84 5.84 16.74 -4.17
CA GLY A 84 4.66 16.07 -3.57
C GLY A 84 5.01 14.73 -2.90
N GLY A 85 6.13 14.68 -2.16
CA GLY A 85 6.79 13.45 -1.74
C GLY A 85 5.96 12.54 -0.82
N PHE A 86 6.25 11.24 -0.86
CA PHE A 86 5.82 10.29 0.15
C PHE A 86 6.36 10.70 1.53
N SER A 87 5.47 11.08 2.44
CA SER A 87 5.82 11.53 3.79
C SER A 87 6.19 10.35 4.69
N TYR A 88 7.39 9.80 4.53
CA TYR A 88 7.87 8.66 5.34
C TYR A 88 7.80 8.94 6.85
N GLU A 89 8.21 10.14 7.27
CA GLU A 89 8.20 10.55 8.68
C GLU A 89 6.79 10.58 9.28
N GLU A 90 5.76 10.75 8.44
CA GLU A 90 4.37 10.72 8.86
C GLU A 90 3.76 9.32 8.78
N VAL A 91 3.99 8.63 7.66
CA VAL A 91 3.37 7.33 7.34
C VAL A 91 3.97 6.21 8.19
N MET A 92 5.28 6.13 8.33
CA MET A 92 5.96 5.02 9.02
C MET A 92 5.54 4.87 10.48
N PRO A 93 5.63 5.90 11.36
CA PRO A 93 5.26 5.73 12.77
C PRO A 93 3.78 5.41 12.95
N ARG A 94 2.91 5.98 12.11
CA ARG A 94 1.46 5.68 12.13
C ARG A 94 1.19 4.26 11.66
N PHE A 95 1.83 3.81 10.58
CA PHE A 95 1.67 2.46 10.06
C PHE A 95 2.12 1.42 11.10
N VAL A 96 3.30 1.60 11.71
CA VAL A 96 3.80 0.71 12.77
C VAL A 96 2.75 0.56 13.88
N LYS A 97 2.24 1.67 14.40
CA LYS A 97 1.20 1.67 15.45
C LYS A 97 -0.11 1.03 14.99
N SER A 98 -0.57 1.33 13.77
CA SER A 98 -1.80 0.74 13.24
C SER A 98 -1.65 -0.74 12.93
N SER A 99 -0.44 -1.21 12.63
CA SER A 99 -0.13 -2.59 12.27
C SER A 99 0.08 -3.54 13.46
N GLU A 100 0.03 -3.05 14.70
CA GLU A 100 0.22 -3.86 15.92
C GLU A 100 -0.79 -5.00 16.08
N ARG A 101 -1.95 -4.91 15.41
CA ARG A 101 -3.04 -5.90 15.50
C ARG A 101 -3.15 -6.84 14.29
N ILE A 102 -2.40 -6.61 13.23
CA ILE A 102 -2.41 -7.47 12.04
C ILE A 102 -1.29 -8.51 12.12
N SER A 103 -1.28 -9.46 11.19
CA SER A 103 -0.20 -10.46 11.08
C SER A 103 1.17 -9.79 10.98
N GLN A 104 2.10 -10.26 11.81
CA GLN A 104 3.44 -9.69 11.91
C GLN A 104 4.25 -9.85 10.61
N ASP A 105 4.02 -10.95 9.88
CA ASP A 105 4.64 -11.18 8.56
C ASP A 105 4.24 -10.10 7.56
N ILE A 106 2.96 -9.72 7.56
CA ILE A 106 2.45 -8.68 6.67
C ILE A 106 3.00 -7.31 7.09
N SER A 107 2.92 -6.96 8.38
CA SER A 107 3.38 -5.65 8.84
C SER A 107 4.88 -5.45 8.60
N LEU A 108 5.71 -6.45 8.89
CA LEU A 108 7.15 -6.42 8.63
C LEU A 108 7.44 -6.25 7.13
N PHE A 109 6.78 -7.04 6.27
CA PHE A 109 6.96 -6.96 4.83
C PHE A 109 6.65 -5.57 4.29
N ILE A 110 5.53 -4.97 4.71
CA ILE A 110 5.14 -3.63 4.27
C ILE A 110 6.11 -2.57 4.81
N ILE A 111 6.56 -2.68 6.06
CA ILE A 111 7.57 -1.78 6.65
C ILE A 111 8.87 -1.83 5.85
N GLU A 112 9.36 -3.03 5.52
CA GLU A 112 10.56 -3.22 4.71
C GLU A 112 10.39 -2.60 3.32
N LYS A 113 9.23 -2.81 2.68
CA LYS A 113 8.96 -2.27 1.35
C LYS A 113 8.84 -0.75 1.34
N ILE A 114 8.24 -0.13 2.35
CA ILE A 114 8.23 1.33 2.50
C ILE A 114 9.67 1.85 2.64
N LYS A 115 10.52 1.20 3.44
CA LYS A 115 11.94 1.58 3.58
C LYS A 115 12.70 1.43 2.26
N GLU A 116 12.46 0.36 1.51
CA GLU A 116 13.06 0.12 0.19
C GLU A 116 12.65 1.21 -0.82
N TYR A 117 11.37 1.61 -0.84
CA TYR A 117 10.86 2.71 -1.65
C TYR A 117 11.56 4.03 -1.32
N VAL A 118 11.66 4.38 -0.03
CA VAL A 118 12.33 5.62 0.39
C VAL A 118 13.81 5.61 0.07
N GLN A 119 14.51 4.48 0.29
CA GLN A 119 15.94 4.38 -0.04
C GLN A 119 16.21 4.49 -1.54
N SER A 120 15.35 3.91 -2.37
CA SER A 120 15.46 3.99 -3.84
C SER A 120 15.12 5.38 -4.38
N HIS A 121 14.25 6.14 -3.72
CA HIS A 121 13.78 7.45 -4.18
C HIS A 121 14.46 8.65 -3.48
N THR A 122 15.12 8.45 -2.33
CA THR A 122 15.85 9.50 -1.58
C THR A 122 17.32 9.61 -2.00
N LYS A 123 17.89 8.61 -2.69
CA LYS A 123 19.23 8.71 -3.29
C LYS A 123 19.21 9.64 -4.52
N ARG A 124 19.13 10.95 -4.31
CA ARG A 124 19.54 11.98 -5.26
C ARG A 124 20.13 13.18 -4.56
#